data_AF-A0A1E3G3L8-F1
#
_entry.id   AF-A0A1E3G3L8-F1
#
_cell.length_a   1.000
_cell.length_b   1.000
_cell.length_c   1.000
_cell.angle_alpha   90.00
_cell.angle_beta   90.00
_cell.angle_gamma   90.00
#
_symmetry.space_group_name_H-M   'P 1'
#
loop_
_entity.id
_entity.type
_entity.pdbx_description
1 polymer ?
#
loop_
_entity_poly.entity_id
_entity_poly.type
_entity_poly.pdbx_seq_one_letter_code
_entity_poly.pdbx_strand_id
1 'polypeptide(L)'
;MSYQMFDVLEDWLFDDLFNVERYLGRLQSGKGVQIAVHVKGRDVLERIFSYDEITIGRAHPTVDVDLDLTPFDDEKTVSRKAIVIRREGEEYYIIRTGEVSVLLRNEFANDVFLEKDKPYKLSKTSDNFVVIWGKQKIGLKIRIKL
;
A
#
# COMPACT_ATOMS: atom_id res chain seq x y z
N MET A 1 5.58 -25.71 -40.49
CA MET A 1 5.74 -24.49 -39.67
C MET A 1 4.82 -24.61 -38.47
N SER A 2 5.38 -24.92 -37.31
CA SER A 2 4.68 -24.87 -36.03
C SER A 2 5.69 -24.31 -35.03
N TYR A 3 5.54 -23.05 -34.67
CA TYR A 3 6.29 -22.48 -33.56
C TYR A 3 5.75 -23.12 -32.27
N GLN A 4 6.63 -23.81 -31.55
CA GLN A 4 6.30 -24.39 -30.26
C GLN A 4 6.18 -23.29 -29.21
N MET A 5 5.15 -23.42 -28.39
CA MET A 5 4.64 -22.49 -27.38
C MET A 5 5.55 -22.38 -26.14
N PHE A 6 6.88 -22.48 -26.32
CA PHE A 6 7.88 -22.50 -25.25
C PHE A 6 8.77 -21.24 -25.17
N ASP A 7 8.71 -20.33 -26.14
CA ASP A 7 9.55 -19.11 -26.17
C ASP A 7 8.89 -17.86 -25.57
N VAL A 8 7.68 -17.95 -24.97
CA VAL A 8 6.96 -16.77 -24.43
C VAL A 8 6.99 -16.71 -22.89
N LEU A 9 7.60 -17.70 -22.24
CA LEU A 9 7.62 -17.81 -20.77
C LEU A 9 8.90 -17.28 -20.11
N GLU A 10 9.90 -16.87 -20.88
CA GLU A 10 11.17 -16.40 -20.30
C GLU A 10 11.24 -14.88 -20.10
N ASP A 11 10.54 -14.03 -20.85
CA ASP A 11 10.75 -12.57 -20.70
C ASP A 11 10.09 -11.96 -19.44
N TRP A 12 8.97 -12.52 -18.95
CA TRP A 12 8.27 -11.98 -17.76
C TRP A 12 8.91 -12.38 -16.43
N LEU A 13 9.71 -13.45 -16.40
CA LEU A 13 10.37 -13.92 -15.17
C LEU A 13 11.69 -13.17 -14.91
N PHE A 14 12.32 -12.65 -15.96
CA PHE A 14 13.62 -11.98 -15.85
C PHE A 14 13.48 -10.51 -15.40
N ASP A 15 12.40 -9.81 -15.74
CA ASP A 15 12.13 -8.46 -15.22
C ASP A 15 11.90 -8.43 -13.70
N ASP A 16 11.44 -9.55 -13.13
CA ASP A 16 11.24 -9.68 -11.68
C ASP A 16 12.57 -9.96 -10.95
N LEU A 17 13.47 -10.73 -11.55
CA LEU A 17 14.77 -11.09 -10.97
C LEU A 17 15.75 -9.90 -10.87
N PHE A 18 15.71 -8.96 -11.80
CA PHE A 18 16.54 -7.74 -11.73
C PHE A 18 15.94 -6.64 -10.84
N ASN A 19 14.67 -6.76 -10.44
CA ASN A 19 14.12 -5.93 -9.35
C ASN A 19 14.52 -6.46 -7.97
N VAL A 20 14.71 -7.77 -7.81
CA VAL A 20 15.07 -8.37 -6.51
C VAL A 20 16.34 -7.77 -5.91
N GLU A 21 17.38 -7.46 -6.70
CA GLU A 21 18.62 -6.86 -6.15
C GLU A 21 18.43 -5.41 -5.65
N ARG A 22 17.59 -4.59 -6.31
CA ARG A 22 17.20 -3.26 -5.80
C ARG A 22 16.35 -3.34 -4.54
N TYR A 23 15.50 -4.37 -4.43
CA TYR A 23 14.65 -4.61 -3.28
C TYR A 23 15.45 -5.14 -2.07
N LEU A 24 16.38 -6.08 -2.30
CA LEU A 24 17.23 -6.66 -1.26
C LEU A 24 18.28 -5.67 -0.74
N GLY A 25 18.81 -4.79 -1.60
CA GLY A 25 19.73 -3.72 -1.18
C GLY A 25 19.09 -2.69 -0.24
N ARG A 26 17.76 -2.47 -0.31
CA ARG A 26 17.05 -1.55 0.59
C ARG A 26 16.60 -2.22 1.90
N LEU A 27 16.33 -3.53 1.88
CA LEU A 27 15.94 -4.31 3.06
C LEU A 27 17.03 -4.38 4.15
N GLN A 28 18.31 -4.20 3.81
CA GLN A 28 19.41 -4.20 4.80
C GLN A 28 19.52 -2.90 5.63
N SER A 29 18.76 -1.85 5.31
CA SER A 29 18.92 -0.54 5.97
C SER A 29 17.96 -0.28 7.14
N GLY A 30 16.94 -1.13 7.35
CA GLY A 30 15.88 -0.86 8.33
C GLY A 30 14.97 0.33 7.97
N LYS A 31 15.22 1.00 6.83
CA LYS A 31 14.47 2.14 6.32
C LYS A 31 13.34 1.68 5.40
N GLY A 32 12.17 2.30 5.52
CA GLY A 32 11.00 1.98 4.70
C GLY A 32 9.68 2.38 5.36
N VAL A 33 8.58 2.00 4.73
CA VAL A 33 7.22 2.19 5.25
C VAL A 33 6.75 0.86 5.82
N GLN A 34 6.59 0.79 7.14
CA GLN A 34 5.97 -0.33 7.83
C GLN A 34 4.47 -0.10 7.92
N ILE A 35 3.68 -1.07 7.46
CA ILE A 35 2.22 -1.01 7.47
C ILE A 35 1.67 -2.24 8.18
N ALA A 36 0.92 -2.00 9.25
CA ALA A 36 0.15 -3.03 9.95
C ALA A 36 -1.35 -2.85 9.67
N VAL A 37 -2.03 -3.96 9.36
CA VAL A 37 -3.47 -4.00 9.10
C VAL A 37 -4.20 -4.41 10.38
N HIS A 38 -5.17 -3.60 10.78
CA HIS A 38 -5.98 -3.78 11.97
C HIS A 38 -7.44 -4.03 11.60
N VAL A 39 -7.95 -5.20 11.97
CA VAL A 39 -9.32 -5.62 11.66
C VAL A 39 -9.96 -6.14 12.94
N LYS A 40 -11.17 -5.68 13.26
CA LYS A 40 -11.93 -6.13 14.46
C LYS A 40 -11.11 -6.04 15.76
N GLY A 41 -10.28 -5.01 15.88
CA GLY A 41 -9.47 -4.72 17.08
C GLY A 41 -8.20 -5.56 17.23
N ARG A 42 -7.73 -6.24 16.17
CA ARG A 42 -6.51 -7.05 16.18
C ARG A 42 -5.66 -6.79 14.95
N ASP A 43 -4.35 -6.95 15.11
CA ASP A 43 -3.36 -6.86 14.03
C ASP A 43 -3.40 -8.20 13.29
N VAL A 44 -3.67 -8.15 11.99
CA VAL A 44 -3.88 -9.36 11.16
C VAL A 44 -2.79 -9.56 10.11
N LEU A 45 -2.07 -8.48 9.76
CA LEU A 45 -1.01 -8.50 8.77
C LEU A 45 -0.04 -7.36 9.04
N GLU A 46 1.24 -7.61 8.80
CA GLU A 46 2.27 -6.58 8.83
C GLU A 46 3.25 -6.77 7.67
N ARG A 47 3.59 -5.67 6.99
CA ARG A 47 4.51 -5.63 5.86
C ARG A 47 5.40 -4.40 5.93
N ILE A 48 6.60 -4.51 5.36
CA ILE A 48 7.56 -3.41 5.23
C ILE A 48 7.84 -3.24 3.75
N PHE A 49 7.76 -1.99 3.29
CA PHE A 49 7.98 -1.60 1.91
C PHE A 49 9.12 -0.61 1.82
N SER A 50 9.98 -0.75 0.81
CA SER A 50 11.19 0.06 0.67
C SER A 50 11.24 0.88 -0.62
N TYR A 51 10.12 1.01 -1.32
CA TYR A 51 10.00 1.69 -2.61
C TYR A 51 9.11 2.94 -2.50
N ASP A 52 9.12 3.74 -3.57
CA ASP A 52 8.67 5.14 -3.51
C ASP A 52 7.15 5.30 -3.64
N GLU A 53 6.45 4.31 -4.20
CA GLU A 53 4.99 4.31 -4.30
C GLU A 53 4.42 2.96 -3.84
N ILE A 54 3.54 2.97 -2.83
CA ILE A 54 2.89 1.78 -2.28
C ILE A 54 1.39 1.91 -2.49
N THR A 55 0.83 1.01 -3.27
CA THR A 55 -0.59 0.92 -3.60
C THR A 55 -1.30 -0.06 -2.68
N ILE A 56 -2.39 0.37 -2.06
CA ILE A 56 -3.14 -0.43 -1.10
C ILE A 56 -4.62 -0.45 -1.53
N GLY A 57 -5.21 -1.64 -1.54
CA GLY A 57 -6.59 -1.81 -1.95
C GLY A 57 -6.96 -3.27 -2.13
N ARG A 58 -8.04 -3.52 -2.86
CA ARG A 58 -8.54 -4.86 -3.15
C ARG A 58 -7.96 -5.38 -4.47
N ALA A 59 -7.23 -6.48 -4.45
CA ALA A 59 -6.67 -7.09 -5.66
C ALA A 59 -7.76 -7.39 -6.72
N HIS A 60 -7.38 -7.24 -7.99
CA HIS A 60 -8.19 -7.58 -9.16
C HIS A 60 -7.26 -8.08 -10.27
N PRO A 61 -7.68 -8.99 -11.18
CA PRO A 61 -6.82 -9.50 -12.26
C PRO A 61 -6.20 -8.45 -13.20
N THR A 62 -6.64 -7.20 -13.11
CA THR A 62 -6.19 -6.08 -13.96
C THR A 62 -5.66 -4.91 -13.14
N VAL A 63 -5.54 -5.06 -11.82
CA VAL A 63 -5.09 -4.01 -10.90
C VAL A 63 -4.18 -4.66 -9.88
N ASP A 64 -2.88 -4.42 -10.02
CA ASP A 64 -1.89 -4.83 -9.04
C ASP A 64 -1.88 -3.87 -7.85
N VAL A 65 -1.76 -4.46 -6.66
CA VAL A 65 -1.68 -3.74 -5.38
C VAL A 65 -0.52 -4.34 -4.59
N ASP A 66 0.20 -3.49 -3.87
CA ASP A 66 1.31 -3.90 -3.01
C ASP A 66 0.83 -4.53 -1.71
N LEU A 67 -0.29 -4.02 -1.19
CA LEU A 67 -0.96 -4.56 0.00
C LEU A 67 -2.41 -4.88 -0.34
N ASP A 68 -2.69 -6.18 -0.51
CA ASP A 68 -4.03 -6.68 -0.79
C ASP A 68 -4.89 -6.76 0.47
N LEU A 69 -6.03 -6.07 0.43
CA LEU A 69 -7.04 -6.04 1.48
C LEU A 69 -8.21 -7.00 1.22
N THR A 70 -8.24 -7.73 0.10
CA THR A 70 -9.30 -8.71 -0.23
C THR A 70 -9.58 -9.69 0.91
N PRO A 71 -8.58 -10.28 1.60
CA PRO A 71 -8.83 -11.21 2.70
C PRO A 71 -9.55 -10.60 3.91
N PHE A 72 -9.66 -9.28 3.97
CA PHE A 72 -10.19 -8.51 5.09
C PHE A 72 -11.43 -7.69 4.74
N ASP A 73 -11.88 -7.77 3.48
CA ASP A 73 -13.02 -7.04 2.92
C ASP A 73 -14.05 -8.04 2.36
N ASP A 74 -14.68 -8.78 3.27
CA ASP A 74 -15.68 -9.83 2.95
C ASP A 74 -16.80 -9.31 2.04
N GLU A 75 -17.17 -8.04 2.21
CA GLU A 75 -18.24 -7.38 1.46
C GLU A 75 -17.77 -6.71 0.15
N LYS A 76 -16.48 -6.81 -0.19
CA LYS A 76 -15.86 -6.26 -1.41
C LYS A 76 -16.12 -4.76 -1.59
N THR A 77 -16.14 -4.03 -0.47
CA THR A 77 -16.47 -2.61 -0.42
C THR A 77 -15.28 -1.71 -0.62
N VAL A 78 -14.07 -2.19 -0.33
CA VAL A 78 -12.83 -1.45 -0.55
C VAL A 78 -12.57 -1.34 -2.06
N SER A 79 -12.21 -0.13 -2.49
CA SER A 79 -11.81 0.13 -3.87
C SER A 79 -10.60 -0.71 -4.26
N ARG A 80 -10.51 -1.10 -5.54
CA ARG A 80 -9.38 -1.87 -6.06
C ARG A 80 -8.05 -1.17 -5.81
N LYS A 81 -8.02 0.15 -6.05
CA LYS A 81 -6.97 1.07 -5.62
C LYS A 81 -7.62 2.05 -4.63
N ALA A 82 -7.42 1.85 -3.33
CA ALA A 82 -8.08 2.63 -2.30
C ALA A 82 -7.23 3.84 -1.89
N ILE A 83 -5.97 3.57 -1.56
CA ILE A 83 -4.99 4.57 -1.18
C ILE A 83 -3.64 4.28 -1.84
N VAL A 84 -2.85 5.33 -1.99
CA VAL A 84 -1.46 5.28 -2.40
C VAL A 84 -0.65 6.02 -1.36
N ILE A 85 0.47 5.43 -0.93
CA ILE A 85 1.50 6.15 -0.18
C ILE A 85 2.61 6.46 -1.17
N ARG A 86 2.98 7.73 -1.29
CA ARG A 86 4.03 8.19 -2.20
C ARG A 86 5.12 8.91 -1.42
N ARG A 87 6.36 8.63 -1.76
CA ARG A 87 7.54 9.36 -1.31
C ARG A 87 7.90 10.43 -2.34
N GLU A 88 8.03 11.66 -1.89
CA GLU A 88 8.51 12.78 -2.71
C GLU A 88 9.70 13.43 -1.99
N GLY A 89 10.91 13.13 -2.47
CA GLY A 89 12.16 13.52 -1.78
C GLY A 89 12.31 12.83 -0.41
N GLU A 90 12.31 13.62 0.65
CA GLU A 90 12.39 13.14 2.03
C GLU A 90 11.04 13.04 2.75
N GLU A 91 9.95 13.38 2.06
CA GLU A 91 8.61 13.43 2.63
C GLU A 91 7.74 12.29 2.10
N TYR A 92 6.76 11.89 2.91
CA TYR A 92 5.80 10.85 2.57
C TYR A 92 4.40 11.42 2.61
N TYR A 93 3.59 11.02 1.63
CA TYR A 93 2.22 11.47 1.46
C TYR A 93 1.30 10.28 1.30
N ILE A 94 0.09 10.38 1.84
CA ILE A 94 -1.02 9.48 1.55
C ILE A 94 -2.02 10.18 0.65
N ILE A 95 -2.48 9.47 -0.38
CA ILE A 95 -3.44 9.95 -1.36
C ILE A 95 -4.58 8.94 -1.41
N ARG A 96 -5.81 9.39 -1.21
CA ARG A 96 -7.01 8.58 -1.46
C ARG A 96 -7.28 8.59 -2.97
N THR A 97 -7.27 7.42 -3.59
CA THR A 97 -7.52 7.26 -5.03
C THR A 97 -8.87 6.60 -5.31
N GLY A 98 -9.42 5.89 -4.33
CA GLY A 98 -10.70 5.19 -4.44
C GLY A 98 -11.91 6.03 -4.05
N GLU A 99 -13.10 5.52 -4.37
CA GLU A 99 -14.38 6.14 -4.01
C GLU A 99 -14.71 6.05 -2.52
N VAL A 100 -14.16 5.06 -1.82
CA VAL A 100 -14.40 4.86 -0.38
C VAL A 100 -13.75 5.95 0.44
N SER A 101 -14.47 6.46 1.46
CA SER A 101 -13.94 7.45 2.40
C SER A 101 -12.76 6.89 3.19
N VAL A 102 -11.74 7.73 3.38
CA VAL A 102 -10.54 7.39 4.14
C VAL A 102 -10.35 8.45 5.20
N LEU A 103 -10.20 8.04 6.46
CA LEU A 103 -9.88 8.91 7.57
C LEU A 103 -8.39 8.80 7.88
N LEU A 104 -7.71 9.92 8.11
CA LEU A 104 -6.33 9.99 8.56
C LEU A 104 -6.26 10.67 9.92
N ARG A 105 -5.52 10.06 10.86
CA ARG A 105 -5.10 10.64 12.12
C ARG A 105 -3.57 10.58 12.24
N ASN A 106 -2.95 11.74 12.36
CA ASN A 106 -1.53 11.91 12.70
C ASN A 106 -1.31 13.30 13.33
N GLU A 107 -0.05 13.70 13.52
CA GLU A 107 0.30 15.01 14.09
C GLU A 107 -0.12 16.22 13.24
N PHE A 108 -0.31 16.04 11.93
CA PHE A 108 -0.70 17.11 10.99
C PHE A 108 -2.21 17.14 10.72
N ALA A 109 -2.89 16.01 10.93
CA ALA A 109 -4.28 15.78 10.59
C ALA A 109 -4.98 15.08 11.75
N ASN A 110 -5.79 15.81 12.51
CA ASN A 110 -6.55 15.27 13.63
C ASN A 110 -7.93 14.79 13.15
N ASP A 111 -8.02 13.54 12.71
CA ASP A 111 -9.24 12.91 12.17
C ASP A 111 -9.79 13.59 10.91
N VAL A 112 -8.94 13.78 9.91
CA VAL A 112 -9.31 14.38 8.62
C VAL A 112 -9.75 13.30 7.64
N PHE A 113 -10.91 13.50 7.01
CA PHE A 113 -11.28 12.71 5.84
C PHE A 113 -10.51 13.18 4.62
N LEU A 114 -9.87 12.24 3.92
CA LEU A 114 -9.06 12.54 2.75
C LEU A 114 -9.96 12.89 1.57
N GLU A 115 -9.74 14.07 0.99
CA GLU A 115 -10.24 14.41 -0.33
C GLU A 115 -9.61 13.49 -1.38
N LYS A 116 -10.38 13.14 -2.41
CA LYS A 116 -9.92 12.26 -3.48
C LYS A 116 -8.80 12.94 -4.27
N ASP A 117 -7.75 12.20 -4.59
CA ASP A 117 -6.57 12.58 -5.37
C ASP A 117 -5.75 13.74 -4.80
N LYS A 118 -6.03 14.16 -3.55
CA LYS A 118 -5.27 15.18 -2.83
C LYS A 118 -4.23 14.53 -1.90
N PRO A 119 -2.96 14.98 -1.92
CA PRO A 119 -1.93 14.45 -1.04
C PRO A 119 -2.05 15.02 0.38
N TYR A 120 -1.89 14.16 1.37
CA TYR A 120 -1.83 14.51 2.78
C TYR A 120 -0.52 14.00 3.38
N LYS A 121 0.16 14.87 4.13
CA LYS A 121 1.49 14.56 4.68
C LYS A 121 1.39 13.50 5.78
N LEU A 122 2.29 12.52 5.75
CA LEU A 122 2.49 11.53 6.80
C LEU A 122 3.60 11.99 7.77
N SER A 123 3.41 11.70 9.05
CA SER A 123 4.42 11.88 10.09
C SER A 123 5.55 10.89 9.91
N LYS A 124 6.78 11.38 10.07
CA LYS A 124 8.00 10.57 10.12
C LYS A 124 8.42 10.20 11.55
N THR A 125 7.84 10.86 12.55
CA THR A 125 8.20 10.77 13.97
C THR A 125 7.14 10.04 14.81
N SER A 126 5.93 9.89 14.28
CA SER A 126 4.80 9.26 14.96
C SER A 126 4.07 8.27 14.06
N ASP A 127 3.27 7.40 14.67
CA ASP A 127 2.40 6.48 13.95
C ASP A 127 1.28 7.25 13.25
N ASN A 128 1.01 6.91 11.99
CA ASN A 128 -0.12 7.43 11.23
C ASN A 128 -1.22 6.38 11.23
N PHE A 129 -2.40 6.75 11.71
CA PHE A 129 -3.55 5.85 11.74
C PHE A 129 -4.49 6.20 10.60
N VAL A 130 -4.79 5.23 9.76
CA VAL A 130 -5.68 5.37 8.61
C VAL A 130 -6.84 4.41 8.75
N VAL A 131 -8.06 4.87 8.49
CA VAL A 131 -9.24 4.01 8.47
C VAL A 131 -9.90 4.11 7.12
N ILE A 132 -10.01 2.99 6.42
CA ILE A 132 -10.76 2.86 5.17
C ILE A 132 -12.20 2.48 5.53
N TRP A 133 -13.16 3.34 5.19
CA TRP A 133 -14.57 3.23 5.57
C TRP A 133 -15.40 2.51 4.50
N GLY A 134 -15.18 1.20 4.36
CA GLY A 134 -16.12 0.32 3.66
C GLY A 134 -17.37 0.06 4.50
N LYS A 135 -18.15 -0.97 4.15
CA LYS A 135 -19.19 -1.47 5.08
C LYS A 135 -18.57 -2.04 6.36
N GLN A 136 -17.36 -2.59 6.22
CA GLN A 136 -16.46 -2.86 7.32
C GLN A 136 -15.36 -1.79 7.37
N LYS A 137 -14.96 -1.41 8.58
CA LYS A 137 -13.79 -0.55 8.80
C LYS A 137 -12.53 -1.40 8.82
N ILE A 138 -11.57 -1.03 7.97
CA ILE A 138 -10.22 -1.59 7.98
C ILE A 138 -9.27 -0.48 8.46
N GLY A 139 -8.60 -0.73 9.58
CA GLY A 139 -7.58 0.16 10.11
C GLY A 139 -6.22 -0.18 9.53
N LEU A 140 -5.40 0.82 9.29
CA LEU A 140 -4.00 0.70 8.93
C LEU A 140 -3.20 1.56 9.90
N LYS A 141 -2.10 1.00 10.41
CA LYS A 141 -1.09 1.73 11.16
C LYS A 141 0.16 1.81 10.31
N ILE A 142 0.54 3.02 9.94
CA ILE A 142 1.65 3.31 9.04
C ILE A 142 2.76 3.99 9.83
N ARG A 143 3.94 3.38 9.83
CA ARG A 143 5.16 3.90 10.46
C ARG A 143 6.24 4.08 9.41
N ILE A 144 6.75 5.30 9.30
CA ILE A 144 7.91 5.60 8.45
C ILE A 144 9.17 5.29 9.26
N LYS A 145 10.02 4.38 8.78
CA LYS A 145 11.34 4.08 9.32
C LYS A 145 12.38 4.77 8.46
N LEU A 146 13.13 5.69 9.06
CA LEU A 146 14.17 6.50 8.39
C LEU A 146 15.58 5.95 8.62
#